data_AF-A0A7C6WTW6-F1
#
_entry.id   AF-A0A7C6WTW6-F1
#
_cell.length_a   1.000
_cell.length_b   1.000
_cell.length_c   1.000
_cell.angle_alpha   90.00
_cell.angle_beta   90.00
_cell.angle_gamma   90.00
#
_symmetry.space_group_name_H-M   'P 1'
#
loop_
_entity.id
_entity.type
_entity.pdbx_description
1 polymer ?
#
loop_
_entity_poly.entity_id
_entity_poly.type
_entity_poly.pdbx_seq_one_letter_code
_entity_poly.pdbx_strand_id
1 'polypeptide(L)'
;LSETSQDLGDEYYFGNGLLDAHAALQAVKSLTDTTPYSYVLGDVNGDSYINSADLTLISRYILEVIDEFPSLEGENAADINNDGIINSFDYSLLKKHLLEIIDIYSM
;
A
#
# COMPACT_ATOMS: atom_id res chain seq x y z
N LEU A 1 38.00 28.38 -24.93
CA LEU A 1 36.56 28.15 -24.70
C LEU A 1 36.50 27.06 -23.63
N SER A 2 35.85 27.36 -22.52
CA SER A 2 36.11 26.79 -21.19
C SER A 2 35.91 25.28 -21.09
N GLU A 3 36.92 24.61 -20.52
CA GLU A 3 36.73 23.43 -19.69
C GLU A 3 36.28 23.89 -18.31
N THR A 4 35.21 23.31 -17.77
CA THR A 4 35.03 23.16 -16.32
C THR A 4 34.42 21.80 -16.04
N SER A 5 35.19 21.05 -15.28
CA SER A 5 35.01 19.72 -14.71
C SER A 5 33.88 19.68 -13.66
N GLN A 6 33.32 18.48 -13.47
CA GLN A 6 32.99 17.78 -12.19
C GLN A 6 33.17 18.62 -10.90
N ASP A 7 32.31 18.61 -9.88
CA ASP A 7 31.68 17.46 -9.21
C ASP A 7 30.82 17.95 -8.01
N LEU A 8 29.92 17.08 -7.53
CA LEU A 8 29.36 16.94 -6.17
C LEU A 8 28.99 18.18 -5.32
N GLY A 9 27.75 18.20 -4.86
CA GLY A 9 27.37 18.99 -3.70
C GLY A 9 25.93 18.75 -3.28
N ASP A 10 25.74 17.80 -2.36
CA ASP A 10 24.58 17.74 -1.48
C ASP A 10 24.50 19.06 -0.70
N GLU A 11 23.85 20.08 -1.24
CA GLU A 11 23.67 21.34 -0.54
C GLU A 11 22.19 21.57 -0.25
N TYR A 12 21.80 21.05 0.91
CA TYR A 12 20.58 21.43 1.61
C TYR A 12 20.60 22.94 1.86
N TYR A 13 19.85 23.70 1.06
CA TYR A 13 19.61 25.11 1.33
C TYR A 13 18.63 25.26 2.51
N PHE A 14 19.16 25.20 3.73
CA PHE A 14 18.53 25.84 4.89
C PHE A 14 19.07 27.27 5.00
N GLY A 15 18.38 28.21 4.35
CA GLY A 15 18.75 29.62 4.35
C GLY A 15 17.55 30.54 4.12
N ASN A 16 16.85 30.85 5.21
CA ASN A 16 15.98 32.00 5.44
C ASN A 16 15.76 32.98 4.25
N GLY A 17 14.60 32.87 3.60
CA GLY A 17 13.93 34.03 2.98
C GLY A 17 13.63 33.95 1.48
N LEU A 18 12.91 32.91 1.05
CA LEU A 18 11.79 32.88 0.09
C LEU A 18 11.70 31.40 -0.29
N LEU A 19 10.64 30.74 0.16
CA LEU A 19 10.35 29.36 -0.22
C LEU A 19 10.29 29.33 -1.76
N ASP A 20 11.26 28.72 -2.44
CA ASP A 20 11.17 28.55 -3.88
C ASP A 20 10.01 27.59 -4.14
N ALA A 21 9.18 27.93 -5.13
CA ALA A 21 7.98 27.16 -5.42
C ALA A 21 8.29 25.68 -5.70
N HIS A 22 9.53 25.36 -6.08
CA HIS A 22 9.99 24.00 -6.33
C HIS A 22 10.25 23.21 -5.03
N ALA A 23 11.04 23.73 -4.08
CA ALA A 23 11.19 23.06 -2.77
C ALA A 23 9.88 23.01 -1.99
N ALA A 24 9.04 24.05 -2.11
CA ALA A 24 7.69 24.04 -1.57
C ALA A 24 6.85 22.89 -2.15
N LEU A 25 6.88 22.69 -3.47
CA LEU A 25 6.13 21.63 -4.15
C LEU A 25 6.68 20.23 -3.80
N GLN A 26 8.00 20.08 -3.67
CA GLN A 26 8.62 18.82 -3.24
C GLN A 26 8.29 18.49 -1.77
N ALA A 27 8.33 19.47 -0.88
CA ALA A 27 7.94 19.31 0.52
C ALA A 27 6.44 19.03 0.66
N VAL A 28 5.57 19.71 -0.10
CA VAL A 28 4.13 19.45 -0.11
C VAL A 28 3.82 18.05 -0.67
N LYS A 29 4.49 17.62 -1.74
CA LYS A 29 4.37 16.25 -2.27
C LYS A 29 4.77 15.19 -1.24
N SER A 30 5.82 15.47 -0.46
CA SER A 30 6.26 14.62 0.65
C SER A 30 5.33 14.65 1.87
N LEU A 31 4.54 15.71 2.06
CA LEU A 31 3.56 15.84 3.14
C LEU A 31 2.18 15.26 2.78
N THR A 32 1.83 15.24 1.49
CA THR A 32 0.60 14.60 1.00
C THR A 32 0.67 13.06 0.98
N ASP A 33 1.84 12.48 1.26
CA ASP A 33 2.09 11.03 1.27
C ASP A 33 2.25 10.48 2.70
N THR A 34 1.70 11.19 3.69
CA THR A 34 1.86 10.84 5.12
C THR A 34 0.57 10.49 5.84
N THR A 35 -0.55 10.29 5.12
CA THR A 35 -1.60 9.44 5.68
C THR A 35 -1.02 8.03 5.70
N PRO A 36 -0.71 7.41 6.86
CA PRO A 36 -0.43 5.99 6.85
C PRO A 36 -1.65 5.36 6.18
N TYR A 37 -1.44 4.72 5.02
CA TYR A 37 -2.52 4.00 4.36
C TYR A 37 -2.97 2.93 5.35
N SER A 38 -4.08 3.22 6.00
CA SER A 38 -4.70 2.36 6.99
C SER A 38 -5.64 1.46 6.21
N TYR A 39 -5.25 0.20 6.02
CA TYR A 39 -6.11 -0.80 5.41
C TYR A 39 -6.81 -1.63 6.48
N VAL A 40 -7.92 -2.25 6.08
CA VAL A 40 -8.65 -3.22 6.89
C VAL A 40 -8.25 -4.60 6.40
N LEU A 41 -7.65 -5.42 7.28
CA LEU A 41 -7.23 -6.77 6.92
C LEU A 41 -8.44 -7.57 6.41
N GLY A 42 -8.33 -8.15 5.22
CA GLY A 42 -9.42 -8.87 4.54
C GLY A 42 -10.34 -8.03 3.64
N ASP A 43 -10.28 -6.69 3.70
CA ASP A 43 -11.01 -5.79 2.78
C ASP A 43 -10.11 -5.42 1.59
N VAL A 44 -10.12 -6.27 0.56
CA VAL A 44 -9.22 -6.14 -0.58
C VAL A 44 -9.76 -5.17 -1.63
N ASN A 45 -11.03 -4.79 -1.54
CA ASN A 45 -11.68 -3.90 -2.49
C ASN A 45 -11.83 -2.45 -1.96
N GLY A 46 -11.64 -2.25 -0.66
CA GLY A 46 -11.62 -0.95 0.00
C GLY A 46 -13.01 -0.37 0.30
N ASP A 47 -14.07 -1.19 0.30
CA ASP A 47 -15.44 -0.75 0.59
C ASP A 47 -15.78 -0.71 2.09
N SER A 48 -14.81 -1.01 2.96
CA SER A 48 -14.94 -1.11 4.42
C SER A 48 -15.78 -2.31 4.91
N TYR A 49 -16.10 -3.27 4.05
CA TYR A 49 -16.88 -4.47 4.41
C TYR A 49 -16.15 -5.76 4.03
N ILE A 50 -15.72 -6.52 5.04
CA ILE A 50 -15.13 -7.84 4.82
C ILE A 50 -16.25 -8.85 4.50
N ASN A 51 -16.33 -9.30 3.25
CA ASN A 51 -17.40 -10.20 2.82
C ASN A 51 -17.00 -11.14 1.66
N SER A 52 -17.98 -11.80 1.04
CA SER A 52 -17.75 -12.74 -0.07
C SER A 52 -17.18 -12.11 -1.34
N ALA A 53 -17.32 -10.79 -1.51
CA ALA A 53 -16.72 -10.06 -2.62
C ALA A 53 -15.19 -10.09 -2.51
N ASP A 54 -14.63 -9.84 -1.33
CA ASP A 54 -13.19 -9.91 -1.07
C ASP A 54 -12.66 -11.31 -1.28
N LEU A 55 -13.37 -12.31 -0.77
CA LEU A 55 -13.04 -13.72 -0.98
C LEU A 55 -12.97 -14.07 -2.49
N THR A 56 -13.88 -13.52 -3.29
CA THR A 56 -13.91 -13.72 -4.74
C THR A 56 -12.72 -13.04 -5.42
N LEU A 57 -12.35 -11.84 -4.98
CA LEU A 57 -11.21 -11.10 -5.51
C LEU A 57 -9.89 -11.81 -5.20
N ILE A 58 -9.69 -12.26 -3.95
CA ILE A 58 -8.51 -13.06 -3.59
C ILE A 58 -8.44 -14.32 -4.45
N SER A 59 -9.55 -15.02 -4.65
CA SER A 59 -9.58 -16.19 -5.54
C SER A 59 -9.22 -15.85 -6.98
N ARG A 60 -9.67 -14.70 -7.51
CA ARG A 60 -9.35 -14.26 -8.88
C ARG A 60 -7.89 -13.89 -9.01
N TYR A 61 -7.32 -13.25 -8.00
CA TYR A 61 -5.90 -12.88 -7.96
C TYR A 61 -5.01 -14.13 -7.95
N ILE A 62 -5.29 -15.10 -7.08
CA ILE A 62 -4.55 -16.39 -7.02
C ILE A 62 -4.63 -17.17 -8.35
N LEU A 63 -5.75 -17.04 -9.07
CA LEU A 63 -5.97 -17.68 -10.37
C LEU A 63 -5.45 -16.86 -11.55
N GLU A 64 -4.76 -15.74 -11.30
CA GLU A 64 -4.21 -14.85 -12.33
C GLU A 64 -5.29 -14.33 -13.30
N VAL A 65 -6.53 -14.20 -12.82
CA VAL A 65 -7.65 -13.60 -13.58
C VAL A 65 -7.60 -12.08 -13.50
N ILE A 66 -7.06 -11.55 -12.40
CA ILE A 66 -6.75 -10.15 -12.18
C ILE A 66 -5.30 -10.06 -11.70
N ASP A 67 -4.60 -9.01 -12.12
CA ASP A 67 -3.21 -8.75 -11.73
C ASP A 67 -3.11 -7.78 -10.54
N GLU A 68 -4.20 -7.09 -10.21
CA GLU A 68 -4.26 -6.09 -9.14
C GLU A 68 -5.64 -6.07 -8.49
N PHE A 69 -5.70 -5.63 -7.24
CA PHE A 69 -6.95 -5.42 -6.51
C PHE A 69 -7.53 -4.02 -6.77
N PRO A 70 -8.84 -3.80 -6.57
CA PRO A 70 -9.45 -2.47 -6.71
C PRO A 70 -8.92 -1.43 -5.71
N SER A 71 -8.53 -1.88 -4.51
CA SER A 71 -7.92 -1.02 -3.49
C SER A 71 -6.41 -0.95 -3.67
N LEU A 72 -5.83 0.24 -3.48
CA LEU A 72 -4.36 0.44 -3.47
C LEU A 72 -3.68 -0.45 -2.41
N GLU A 73 -4.35 -0.67 -1.28
CA GLU A 73 -3.87 -1.52 -0.20
C GLU A 73 -4.40 -2.97 -0.29
N GLY A 74 -5.00 -3.34 -1.42
CA GLY A 74 -5.67 -4.63 -1.57
C GLY A 74 -4.72 -5.82 -1.41
N GLU A 75 -3.47 -5.70 -1.85
CA GLU A 75 -2.45 -6.73 -1.62
C GLU A 75 -2.11 -6.87 -0.13
N ASN A 76 -1.90 -5.76 0.57
CA ASN A 76 -1.65 -5.76 2.02
C ASN A 76 -2.85 -6.31 2.81
N ALA A 77 -4.07 -6.01 2.37
CA ALA A 77 -5.29 -6.56 2.96
C ALA A 77 -5.49 -8.06 2.65
N ALA A 78 -4.95 -8.55 1.53
CA ALA A 78 -5.08 -9.93 1.09
C ALA A 78 -4.06 -10.89 1.72
N ASP A 79 -2.89 -10.40 2.15
CA ASP A 79 -1.87 -11.16 2.89
C ASP A 79 -2.25 -11.28 4.37
N ILE A 80 -3.12 -12.24 4.68
CA ILE A 80 -3.78 -12.33 6.00
C ILE A 80 -2.85 -12.89 7.05
N ASN A 81 -1.95 -13.80 6.68
CA ASN A 81 -0.94 -14.31 7.61
C ASN A 81 0.35 -13.47 7.63
N ASN A 82 0.42 -12.41 6.83
CA ASN A 82 1.54 -11.47 6.74
C ASN A 82 2.87 -12.19 6.44
N ASP A 83 2.83 -13.15 5.52
CA ASP A 83 4.02 -13.90 5.08
C ASP A 83 4.64 -13.35 3.78
N GLY A 84 4.01 -12.34 3.18
CA GLY A 84 4.42 -11.69 1.94
C GLY A 84 3.95 -12.41 0.68
N ILE A 85 3.14 -13.48 0.78
CA ILE A 85 2.71 -14.31 -0.35
C ILE A 85 1.19 -14.52 -0.30
N ILE A 86 0.46 -13.79 -1.13
CA ILE A 86 -0.99 -13.97 -1.29
C ILE A 86 -1.27 -15.31 -1.98
N ASN A 87 -1.81 -16.28 -1.23
CA ASN A 87 -2.07 -17.62 -1.75
C ASN A 87 -3.32 -18.29 -1.14
N SER A 88 -3.51 -19.58 -1.44
CA SER A 88 -4.68 -20.35 -0.98
C SER A 88 -4.82 -20.43 0.56
N PHE A 89 -3.74 -20.17 1.30
CA PHE A 89 -3.76 -20.09 2.75
C PHE A 89 -4.53 -18.86 3.23
N ASP A 90 -4.25 -17.67 2.69
CA ASP A 90 -4.98 -16.43 2.99
C ASP A 90 -6.45 -16.55 2.66
N TYR A 91 -6.76 -17.09 1.48
CA TYR A 91 -8.14 -17.39 1.08
C TYR A 91 -8.86 -18.27 2.12
N SER A 92 -8.15 -19.28 2.65
CA SER A 92 -8.71 -20.17 3.67
C SER A 92 -8.90 -19.48 5.02
N LEU A 93 -8.02 -18.55 5.39
CA LEU A 93 -8.15 -17.73 6.60
C LEU A 93 -9.35 -16.79 6.49
N LEU A 94 -9.46 -16.02 5.39
CA LEU A 94 -10.61 -15.13 5.17
C LEU A 94 -11.92 -15.92 5.16
N LYS A 95 -11.95 -17.09 4.51
CA LYS A 95 -13.13 -17.95 4.50
C LYS A 95 -13.52 -18.39 5.91
N LYS A 96 -12.56 -18.78 6.75
CA LYS A 96 -12.83 -19.19 8.14
C LYS A 96 -13.30 -17.99 8.98
N HIS A 97 -12.78 -16.80 8.72
CA HIS A 97 -13.23 -15.57 9.36
C HIS A 97 -14.70 -15.26 9.06
N LEU A 98 -15.08 -15.29 7.78
CA LEU A 98 -16.47 -15.08 7.35
C LEU A 98 -17.45 -16.14 7.88
N LEU A 99 -16.94 -17.31 8.25
CA LEU A 99 -17.71 -18.40 8.86
C LEU A 99 -17.67 -18.36 10.40
N GLU A 100 -17.08 -17.33 11.00
CA GLU A 100 -16.92 -17.15 12.45
C GLU A 100 -16.17 -18.31 13.13
N ILE A 101 -15.35 -19.03 12.38
CA ILE A 101 -14.52 -20.14 12.91
C ILE A 101 -13.26 -19.58 13.57
N ILE A 102 -12.70 -18.50 13.01
CA ILE A 102 -11.55 -17.77 13.53
C ILE A 102 -11.83 -16.28 13.51
N ASP A 103 -11.08 -15.53 14.31
CA ASP A 103 -10.95 -14.08 14.17
C ASP A 103 -9.54 -13.77 13.68
N ILE A 104 -9.41 -13.23 12.46
CA ILE A 104 -8.11 -12.91 11.85
C ILE A 104 -7.37 -11.80 12.62
N TYR A 105 -8.09 -10.97 13.38
CA TYR A 105 -7.47 -9.94 14.22
C TYR A 105 -6.94 -10.48 15.55
N SER A 106 -7.20 -11.74 15.86
CA SER A 106 -6.77 -12.42 17.09
C SER A 106 -5.68 -13.47 16.86
N MET A 107 -5.12 -13.55 15.64
CA MET A 107 -4.09 -14.53 15.25
C MET A 107 -2.68 -14.10 15.62
#